data_AF-A0A645JNY5-F1
#
_entry.id   AF-A0A645JNY5-F1
#
_cell.length_a   1.000
_cell.length_b   1.000
_cell.length_c   1.000
_cell.angle_alpha   90.00
_cell.angle_beta   90.00
_cell.angle_gamma   90.00
#
_symmetry.space_group_name_H-M   'P 1'
#
loop_
_entity.id
_entity.type
_entity.pdbx_description
1 polymer ?
#
loop_
_entity_poly.entity_id
_entity_poly.type
_entity_poly.pdbx_seq_one_letter_code
_entity_poly.pdbx_strand_id
1 'polypeptide(L)'
;MVAVADSGVRSNSSFGLVNGQDVLTVDSMQAKLEAQIRGIGAGFLPRGMVQAYLDAGLLVTRQVQRASRNLRLHYAWPGPAHRTPGRALQWWLTQLESPATRKALMENHHRQ
;
A
#
# COMPACT_ATOMS: atom_id res chain seq x y z
N MET A 1 6.05 2.09 16.32
CA MET A 1 5.89 1.92 14.84
C MET A 1 4.69 2.73 14.38
N VAL A 2 4.68 3.22 13.13
CA VAL A 2 3.49 3.85 12.55
C VAL A 2 2.71 2.83 11.69
N ALA A 3 1.43 2.65 11.96
CA ALA A 3 0.53 1.74 11.26
C ALA A 3 -0.63 2.50 10.61
N VAL A 4 -1.18 1.98 9.51
CA VAL A 4 -2.35 2.57 8.84
C VAL A 4 -3.57 1.71 9.18
N ALA A 5 -4.65 2.34 9.62
CA ALA A 5 -5.93 1.66 9.81
C ALA A 5 -6.53 1.27 8.45
N ASP A 6 -7.15 0.10 8.37
CA ASP A 6 -7.97 -0.28 7.22
C ASP A 6 -9.47 -0.07 7.52
N SER A 7 -10.29 -0.07 6.47
CA SER A 7 -11.74 0.12 6.58
C SER A 7 -12.52 -1.20 6.73
N GLY A 8 -11.83 -2.33 6.88
CA GLY A 8 -12.40 -3.66 7.02
C GLY A 8 -13.08 -3.85 8.36
N VAL A 9 -14.40 -4.06 8.33
CA VAL A 9 -15.22 -4.21 9.54
C VAL A 9 -15.24 -5.67 10.05
N ARG A 10 -14.93 -6.64 9.19
CA ARG A 10 -15.17 -8.08 9.46
C ARG A 10 -13.93 -8.90 9.80
N SER A 11 -12.73 -8.32 9.71
CA SER A 11 -11.48 -9.03 9.97
C SER A 11 -10.54 -8.18 10.81
N ASN A 12 -10.08 -8.69 11.95
CA ASN A 12 -9.11 -8.00 12.81
C ASN A 12 -7.66 -8.33 12.40
N SER A 13 -7.38 -8.32 11.09
CA SER A 13 -6.08 -8.74 10.56
C SER A 13 -5.11 -7.56 10.52
N SER A 14 -4.08 -7.57 11.37
CA SER A 14 -3.01 -6.58 11.33
C SER A 14 -1.77 -7.11 10.63
N PHE A 15 -1.14 -6.29 9.78
CA PHE A 15 0.06 -6.66 9.06
C PHE A 15 1.29 -5.94 9.60
N GLY A 16 2.30 -6.71 9.98
CA GLY A 16 3.62 -6.17 10.33
C GLY A 16 3.74 -5.66 11.77
N LEU A 17 2.69 -5.78 12.57
CA LEU A 17 2.72 -5.50 14.01
C LEU A 17 3.45 -6.60 14.79
N VAL A 18 4.22 -6.18 15.79
CA VAL A 18 4.83 -7.05 16.79
C VAL A 18 4.13 -6.76 18.12
N ASN A 19 3.71 -7.80 18.83
CA ASN A 19 3.02 -7.66 20.09
C ASN A 19 3.89 -6.94 21.13
N GLY A 20 3.29 -6.06 21.93
CA GLY A 20 3.98 -5.33 23.00
C GLY A 20 4.79 -4.11 22.55
N GLN A 21 4.75 -3.74 21.27
CA GLN A 21 5.34 -2.50 20.78
C GLN A 21 4.33 -1.35 20.77
N ASP A 22 4.77 -0.13 21.09
CA ASP A 22 3.96 1.07 20.89
C ASP A 22 3.64 1.30 19.41
N VAL A 23 2.34 1.49 19.11
CA VAL A 23 1.83 1.70 17.77
C VAL A 23 1.11 3.04 17.69
N LEU A 24 1.59 3.91 16.80
CA LEU A 24 0.84 5.08 16.35
C LEU A 24 0.02 4.67 15.13
N THR A 25 -1.30 4.67 15.27
CA THR A 25 -2.22 4.40 14.15
C THR A 25 -2.61 5.69 13.46
N VAL A 26 -2.49 5.73 12.14
CA VAL A 26 -2.91 6.84 11.28
C VAL A 26 -3.95 6.37 10.27
N ASP A 27 -4.66 7.31 9.66
CA ASP A 27 -5.80 7.05 8.75
C ASP A 27 -5.40 6.78 7.29
N SER A 28 -4.15 7.07 6.91
CA SER A 28 -3.72 7.05 5.52
C SER A 28 -2.23 6.73 5.35
N MET A 29 -1.89 6.21 4.17
CA MET A 29 -0.48 5.96 3.83
C MET A 29 0.33 7.25 3.75
N GLN A 30 -0.30 8.36 3.34
CA GLN A 30 0.33 9.69 3.32
C GLN A 30 0.68 10.14 4.74
N ALA A 31 -0.24 10.04 5.70
CA ALA A 31 0.06 10.37 7.10
C ALA A 31 1.20 9.50 7.66
N LYS A 32 1.27 8.23 7.27
CA LYS A 32 2.35 7.33 7.67
C LYS A 32 3.70 7.74 7.08
N LEU A 33 3.72 8.14 5.81
CA LEU A 33 4.91 8.68 5.14
C LEU A 33 5.42 9.94 5.86
N GLU A 34 4.52 10.90 6.07
CA GLU A 34 4.81 12.18 6.73
C GLU A 34 5.33 12.00 8.16
N ALA A 35 4.78 11.04 8.91
CA ALA A 35 5.27 10.70 10.24
C ALA A 35 6.69 10.13 10.22
N GLN A 36 7.03 9.31 9.22
CA GLN A 36 8.38 8.76 9.07
C GLN A 36 9.40 9.82 8.66
N ILE A 37 9.05 10.71 7.73
CA ILE A 37 9.92 11.84 7.32
C ILE A 37 10.22 12.74 8.52
N ARG A 38 9.26 12.95 9.43
CA ARG A 38 9.44 13.74 10.66
C ARG A 38 10.12 12.98 11.80
N GLY A 39 10.48 11.71 11.61
CA GLY A 39 11.14 10.89 12.63
C GLY A 39 10.23 10.43 13.79
N ILE A 40 8.90 10.49 13.64
CA ILE A 40 7.94 10.08 14.67
C ILE A 40 7.91 8.55 14.83
N GLY A 41 8.37 7.81 13.82
CA GLY A 41 8.54 6.37 13.91
C GLY A 41 9.06 5.77 12.61
N ALA A 42 9.07 4.45 12.54
CA ALA A 42 9.47 3.68 11.37
C ALA A 42 8.41 2.63 11.02
N GLY A 43 8.48 2.10 9.80
CA GLY A 43 7.63 1.01 9.32
C GLY A 43 7.73 0.82 7.81
N PHE A 44 7.01 -0.15 7.27
CA PHE A 44 7.01 -0.41 5.82
C PHE A 44 6.17 0.61 5.04
N LEU A 45 6.69 1.03 3.89
CA LEU A 45 6.03 1.91 2.92
C LEU A 45 6.22 1.33 1.49
N PRO A 46 5.26 1.53 0.57
CA PRO A 46 5.43 1.13 -0.83
C PRO A 46 6.59 1.89 -1.49
N ARG A 47 7.48 1.17 -2.19
CA ARG A 47 8.67 1.76 -2.82
C ARG A 47 8.34 2.90 -3.78
N GLY A 48 7.29 2.74 -4.59
CA GLY A 48 6.82 3.75 -5.54
C GLY A 48 6.41 5.07 -4.89
N MET A 49 6.08 5.10 -3.60
CA MET A 49 5.66 6.29 -2.86
C MET A 49 6.82 7.01 -2.16
N VAL A 50 7.92 6.29 -1.89
CA VAL A 50 9.05 6.81 -1.09
C VAL A 50 10.29 7.15 -1.90
N GLN A 51 10.35 6.77 -3.19
CA GLN A 51 11.60 6.83 -3.97
C GLN A 51 12.20 8.26 -3.98
N ALA A 52 11.39 9.28 -4.24
CA ALA A 52 11.86 10.67 -4.23
C ALA A 52 12.44 11.11 -2.87
N TYR A 53 11.86 10.63 -1.76
CA TYR A 53 12.31 10.95 -0.40
C TYR A 53 13.56 10.17 0.01
N LEU A 54 13.74 8.96 -0.53
CA LEU A 54 14.98 8.19 -0.41
C LEU A 54 16.11 8.89 -1.18
N ASP A 55 15.84 9.31 -2.41
CA ASP A 55 16.81 9.99 -3.27
C ASP A 55 17.25 11.34 -2.67
N ALA A 56 16.32 12.05 -2.02
CA ALA A 56 16.60 13.29 -1.28
C ALA A 56 17.27 13.08 0.09
N GLY A 57 17.47 11.83 0.54
CA GLY A 57 18.06 11.52 1.84
C GLY A 57 17.15 11.80 3.05
N LEU A 58 15.86 12.09 2.84
CA LEU A 58 14.87 12.30 3.89
C LEU A 58 14.44 10.99 4.55
N LEU A 59 14.56 9.89 3.83
CA LEU A 59 14.31 8.54 4.33
C LEU A 59 15.51 7.64 4.05
N VAL A 60 15.65 6.59 4.85
CA VAL A 60 16.68 5.56 4.67
C VAL A 60 16.06 4.18 4.75
N THR A 61 16.46 3.29 3.84
CA THR A 61 16.01 1.89 3.88
C THR A 61 16.77 1.12 4.96
N ARG A 62 16.06 0.29 5.73
CA ARG A 62 16.66 -0.59 6.74
C ARG A 62 16.43 -2.05 6.40
N GLN A 63 17.47 -2.85 6.57
CA GLN A 63 17.37 -4.30 6.48
C GLN A 63 16.64 -4.82 7.71
N VAL A 64 15.68 -5.71 7.50
CA VAL A 64 14.86 -6.32 8.56
C VAL A 64 15.03 -7.83 8.51
N GLN A 65 15.01 -8.47 9.68
CA GLN A 65 15.16 -9.93 9.78
C GLN A 65 14.02 -10.68 9.08
N ARG A 66 12.82 -10.10 9.06
CA ARG A 66 11.67 -10.68 8.36
C ARG A 66 11.72 -10.26 6.89
N ALA A 67 11.71 -11.24 5.98
CA ALA A 67 11.72 -10.99 4.54
C ALA A 67 10.64 -9.98 4.12
N SER A 68 11.02 -9.09 3.19
CA SER A 68 10.08 -8.19 2.52
C SER A 68 8.95 -9.01 1.91
N ARG A 69 7.71 -8.69 2.27
CA ARG A 69 6.54 -9.40 1.76
C ARG A 69 6.21 -8.85 0.37
N ASN A 70 6.32 -9.68 -0.66
CA ASN A 70 5.74 -9.39 -1.96
C ASN A 70 4.21 -9.46 -1.85
N LEU A 71 3.56 -8.32 -1.66
CA LEU A 71 2.11 -8.21 -1.64
C LEU A 71 1.58 -8.33 -3.06
N ARG A 72 0.68 -9.29 -3.30
CA ARG A 72 -0.06 -9.38 -4.55
C ARG A 72 -1.27 -8.48 -4.47
N LEU A 73 -1.37 -7.52 -5.39
CA LEU A 73 -2.54 -6.67 -5.53
C LEU A 73 -3.58 -7.37 -6.41
N HIS A 74 -4.84 -7.23 -6.03
CA HIS A 74 -5.97 -7.82 -6.73
C HIS A 74 -7.02 -6.73 -7.02
N TYR A 75 -7.70 -6.84 -8.15
CA TYR A 75 -8.92 -6.09 -8.41
C TYR A 75 -10.11 -6.91 -7.88
N ALA A 76 -11.01 -6.25 -7.17
CA ALA A 76 -12.22 -6.88 -6.64
C ALA A 76 -13.44 -6.06 -7.03
N TRP A 77 -14.53 -6.76 -7.34
CA TRP A 77 -15.83 -6.16 -7.62
C TRP A 77 -16.93 -7.08 -7.06
N PRO A 78 -18.12 -6.54 -6.75
CA PRO A 78 -19.21 -7.35 -6.25
C PRO A 78 -19.75 -8.28 -7.33
N GLY A 79 -20.03 -9.54 -6.97
CA GLY A 79 -20.65 -10.53 -7.86
C GLY A 79 -20.28 -11.97 -7.50
N PRO A 80 -20.99 -12.96 -8.06
CA PRO A 80 -20.64 -14.36 -7.87
C PRO A 80 -19.28 -14.66 -8.54
N ALA A 81 -18.41 -15.39 -7.83
CA ALA A 81 -17.00 -15.62 -8.17
C ALA A 81 -16.75 -16.24 -9.57
N HIS A 82 -17.77 -16.83 -10.18
CA HIS A 82 -17.67 -17.56 -11.46
C HIS A 82 -18.59 -17.01 -12.56
N ARG A 83 -19.13 -15.80 -12.39
CA ARG A 83 -19.93 -15.16 -13.45
C ARG A 83 -19.05 -14.23 -14.26
N THR A 84 -19.11 -14.36 -15.58
CA THR A 84 -18.49 -13.40 -16.50
C THR A 84 -19.03 -11.99 -16.21
N PRO A 85 -18.15 -11.00 -15.97
CA PRO A 85 -18.59 -9.63 -15.74
C PRO A 85 -19.33 -9.07 -16.96
N GLY A 86 -20.21 -8.09 -16.74
CA GLY A 86 -20.87 -7.38 -17.84
C GLY A 86 -19.86 -6.69 -18.76
N ARG A 87 -20.24 -6.44 -20.02
CA ARG A 87 -19.34 -5.92 -21.07
C ARG A 87 -18.54 -4.68 -20.66
N ALA A 88 -19.17 -3.74 -19.95
CA ALA A 88 -18.50 -2.52 -19.50
C ALA A 88 -17.39 -2.81 -18.46
N LEU A 89 -17.68 -3.64 -17.46
CA LEU A 89 -16.68 -4.06 -16.46
C LEU A 89 -15.58 -4.89 -17.10
N GLN A 90 -15.91 -5.77 -18.04
CA GLN A 90 -14.91 -6.54 -18.79
C GLN A 90 -13.96 -5.63 -19.56
N TRP A 91 -14.48 -4.64 -20.29
CA TRP A 91 -13.65 -3.65 -20.98
C TRP A 91 -12.74 -2.89 -20.00
N TRP A 92 -13.27 -2.48 -18.86
CA TRP A 92 -12.50 -1.76 -17.84
C TRP A 92 -11.38 -2.62 -17.25
N LEU A 93 -11.66 -3.89 -16.93
CA LEU A 93 -10.65 -4.82 -16.45
C LEU A 93 -9.53 -4.99 -17.48
N THR A 94 -9.85 -5.08 -18.77
CA THR A 94 -8.83 -5.10 -19.83
C THR A 94 -7.95 -3.82 -19.83
N GLN A 95 -8.52 -2.65 -19.59
CA GLN A 95 -7.73 -1.41 -19.46
C GLN A 95 -6.83 -1.43 -18.21
N LEU A 96 -7.32 -1.97 -17.10
CA LEU A 96 -6.55 -2.15 -15.87
C LEU A 96 -5.46 -3.23 -15.98
N GLU A 97 -5.63 -4.22 -16.87
CA GLU A 97 -4.63 -5.25 -17.13
C GLU A 97 -3.44 -4.76 -17.94
N SER A 98 -3.60 -3.66 -18.68
CA SER A 98 -2.52 -3.03 -19.44
C SER A 98 -1.30 -2.75 -18.55
N PRO A 99 -0.08 -3.20 -18.95
CA PRO A 99 1.14 -2.94 -18.19
C PRO A 99 1.36 -1.46 -17.87
N ALA A 100 1.04 -0.57 -18.81
CA ALA A 100 1.18 0.86 -18.63
C ALA A 100 0.25 1.38 -17.51
N THR A 101 -1.01 0.96 -17.51
CA THR A 101 -2.00 1.34 -16.49
C THR A 101 -1.59 0.80 -15.12
N ARG A 102 -1.20 -0.48 -15.03
CA ARG A 102 -0.73 -1.09 -13.77
C ARG A 102 0.46 -0.35 -13.19
N LYS A 103 1.45 -0.05 -14.03
CA LYS A 103 2.64 0.71 -13.62
C LYS A 103 2.24 2.10 -13.10
N ALA A 104 1.38 2.82 -13.84
CA ALA A 104 0.91 4.14 -13.43
C ALA A 104 0.20 4.11 -12.08
N LEU A 105 -0.66 3.12 -11.82
CA LEU A 105 -1.36 2.97 -10.54
C LEU A 105 -0.42 2.64 -9.35
N MET A 106 0.72 2.00 -9.61
CA MET A 106 1.69 1.60 -8.57
C MET A 106 2.80 2.63 -8.32
N GLU A 107 3.07 3.52 -9.27
CA GLU A 107 4.27 4.38 -9.23
C GLU A 107 3.93 5.88 -9.24
N ASN A 108 2.77 6.31 -9.76
CA ASN A 108 2.42 7.73 -9.81
C ASN A 108 1.77 8.24 -8.51
N HIS A 109 2.45 8.08 -7.37
CA HIS A 109 1.97 8.61 -6.10
C HIS A 109 2.18 10.13 -5.93
N HIS A 110 2.99 10.74 -6.79
CA HIS A 110 3.48 12.12 -6.66
C HIS A 110 2.78 13.12 -7.59
N ARG A 111 1.80 12.67 -8.41
CA ARG A 111 1.04 13.59 -9.25
C ARG A 111 -0.10 14.18 -8.43
N GLN A 112 0.12 15.40 -7.95
CA GLN A 112 -0.95 16.33 -7.60
C GLN A 112 -1.46 17.01 -8.87
#